data_AF-A0A934HVS0-F1
#
_entry.id   AF-A0A934HVS0-F1
#
_cell.length_a   1.000
_cell.length_b   1.000
_cell.length_c   1.000
_cell.angle_alpha   90.00
_cell.angle_beta   90.00
_cell.angle_gamma   90.00
#
_symmetry.space_group_name_H-M   'P 1'
#
loop_
_entity.id
_entity.type
_entity.pdbx_description
1 polymer ?
#
loop_
_entity_poly.entity_id
_entity_poly.type
_entity_poly.pdbx_seq_one_letter_code
_entity_poly.pdbx_strand_id
1 'polypeptide(L)' 'MGFMNIPTKTLGGKVFWYTLKSKNGWKLQQNKFTFHYRILDPENVRRDWGTDLDDINKAFDLFTGSY' A
#
# COMPACT_ATOMS: atom_id res chain seq x y z
N MET A 1 -32.95 8.70 -16.16
CA MET A 1 -31.60 9.30 -16.29
C MET A 1 -30.59 8.38 -15.62
N GLY A 2 -29.73 7.71 -16.40
CA GLY A 2 -28.65 6.89 -15.86
C GLY A 2 -27.55 7.80 -15.33
N PHE A 3 -27.10 7.55 -14.10
CA PHE A 3 -25.95 8.27 -13.55
C PHE A 3 -24.72 7.90 -14.38
N MET A 4 -24.24 8.91 -15.13
CA MET A 4 -22.99 8.86 -15.86
C MET A 4 -21.90 8.36 -14.91
N ASN A 5 -21.20 7.30 -15.30
CA ASN A 5 -20.01 6.82 -14.61
C ASN A 5 -18.91 7.85 -14.92
N ILE A 6 -18.89 8.97 -14.17
CA ILE A 6 -17.88 10.01 -14.33
C ILE A 6 -16.55 9.36 -13.93
N PRO A 7 -15.57 9.22 -14.84
CA PRO A 7 -14.25 8.76 -14.47
C PRO A 7 -13.59 9.92 -13.71
N THR A 8 -13.94 10.08 -12.43
CA THR A 8 -13.20 10.97 -11.55
C THR A 8 -11.82 10.36 -11.41
N LYS A 9 -10.84 11.03 -12.01
CA LYS A 9 -9.43 10.75 -11.83
C LYS A 9 -9.17 10.76 -10.32
N THR A 10 -9.08 9.60 -9.68
CA THR A 10 -8.49 9.52 -8.34
C THR A 10 -6.99 9.76 -8.50
N LEU A 11 -6.63 11.01 -8.79
CA LEU A 11 -5.26 11.50 -8.91
C LEU A 11 -4.46 11.33 -7.59
N GLY A 12 -5.12 10.95 -6.50
CA GLY A 12 -4.49 10.82 -5.18
C GLY A 12 -3.97 9.43 -4.81
N GLY A 13 -4.50 8.35 -5.39
CA GLY A 13 -4.22 6.98 -4.89
C GLY A 13 -2.78 6.48 -5.10
N LYS A 14 -2.06 7.04 -6.08
CA LYS A 14 -0.62 6.79 -6.33
C LYS A 14 0.29 7.93 -5.86
N VAL A 15 -0.18 9.18 -5.85
CA VAL A 15 0.64 10.37 -5.49
C VAL A 15 0.87 10.46 -3.98
N PHE A 16 -0.07 9.93 -3.20
CA PHE A 16 -0.05 10.01 -1.73
C PHE A 16 0.58 8.81 -1.05
N TRP A 17 1.11 7.82 -1.78
CA TRP A 17 1.78 6.67 -1.17
C TRP A 17 3.23 6.67 -1.59
N TYR A 18 4.14 6.71 -0.62
CA TYR A 18 5.57 6.50 -0.89
C TYR A 18 5.98 5.11 -0.42
N THR A 19 6.79 4.45 -1.24
CA THR A 19 7.31 3.12 -0.93
C THR A 19 8.43 3.26 0.10
N LEU A 20 8.24 2.66 1.26
CA LEU A 20 9.23 2.58 2.35
C LEU A 20 10.22 1.44 2.11
N LYS A 21 9.71 0.28 1.71
CA LYS A 21 10.52 -0.93 1.44
C LYS A 21 9.98 -1.64 0.20
N SER A 22 10.88 -2.28 -0.53
CA SER A 22 10.51 -3.20 -1.60
C SER A 22 11.43 -4.41 -1.61
N LYS A 23 10.86 -5.62 -1.69
CA LYS A 23 11.62 -6.87 -1.73
C LYS A 23 10.83 -7.91 -2.53
N ASN A 24 11.47 -8.59 -3.49
CA ASN A 24 10.86 -9.65 -4.29
C ASN A 24 9.50 -9.26 -4.93
N GLY A 25 9.36 -8.01 -5.38
CA GLY A 25 8.10 -7.47 -5.94
C GLY A 25 7.10 -6.95 -4.90
N TRP A 26 7.24 -7.32 -3.63
CA TRP A 26 6.46 -6.75 -2.53
C TRP A 26 6.84 -5.30 -2.27
N LYS A 27 5.86 -4.50 -1.83
CA LYS A 27 6.03 -3.08 -1.51
C LYS A 27 5.34 -2.74 -0.20
N LEU A 28 6.10 -2.23 0.77
CA LEU A 28 5.56 -1.52 1.92
C LEU A 28 5.43 -0.05 1.54
N GLN A 29 4.24 0.52 1.68
CA GLN A 29 3.98 1.91 1.35
C GLN A 29 3.32 2.64 2.50
N GLN A 30 3.63 3.93 2.66
CA GLN A 30 2.98 4.81 3.62
C GLN A 30 2.20 5.91 2.92
N ASN A 31 1.01 6.19 3.43
CA ASN A 31 0.20 7.31 3.02
C ASN A 31 0.76 8.62 3.61
N LYS A 32 0.99 9.63 2.78
CA LYS A 32 1.53 10.93 3.17
C LYS A 32 0.59 11.75 4.05
N PHE A 33 -0.72 11.50 4.00
CA PHE A 33 -1.75 12.30 4.68
C PHE A 33 -2.30 11.59 5.91
N THR A 34 -2.61 10.31 5.78
CA THR A 34 -3.18 9.53 6.89
C THR A 34 -2.13 8.80 7.71
N PHE A 35 -0.86 8.82 7.29
CA PHE A 35 0.26 8.09 7.89
C PHE A 35 0.09 6.57 7.97
N HIS A 36 -1.01 6.03 7.41
CA HIS A 36 -1.26 4.59 7.34
C HIS A 36 -0.28 3.89 6.41
N TYR A 37 0.03 2.66 6.75
CA TYR A 37 0.86 1.76 5.98
C TYR A 37 0.01 0.75 5.23
N ARG A 38 0.54 0.25 4.10
CA ARG A 38 -0.01 -0.90 3.38
C ARG A 38 1.09 -1.75 2.78
N ILE A 39 0.83 -3.04 2.67
CA ILE A 39 1.68 -4.00 1.99
C ILE A 39 1.00 -4.40 0.69
N LEU A 40 1.71 -4.26 -0.42
CA LEU A 40 1.33 -4.77 -1.72
C LEU A 40 2.20 -5.96 -2.08
N ASP A 41 1.59 -6.98 -2.69
CA ASP A 41 2.32 -8.10 -3.29
C ASP A 41 2.88 -7.73 -4.69
N PRO A 42 3.60 -8.65 -5.36
CA PRO A 42 4.15 -8.42 -6.70
C PRO A 42 3.10 -8.09 -7.77
N GLU A 43 1.86 -8.55 -7.59
CA GLU A 43 0.73 -8.26 -8.48
C GLU A 43 0.05 -6.92 -8.13
N ASN A 44 0.58 -6.19 -7.16
CA ASN A 44 0.05 -4.95 -6.60
C ASN A 44 -1.31 -5.12 -5.90
N VAL A 45 -1.61 -6.32 -5.41
CA VAL A 45 -2.77 -6.58 -4.54
C VAL A 45 -2.39 -6.26 -3.11
N ARG A 46 -3.26 -5.54 -2.41
CA ARG A 46 -3.05 -5.22 -0.99
C ARG A 46 -3.24 -6.47 -0.15
N ARG A 47 -2.18 -6.91 0.53
CA ARG A 47 -2.20 -8.06 1.44
C ARG A 47 -2.45 -7.66 2.88
N ASP A 48 -1.98 -6.47 3.27
CA ASP A 48 -2.14 -5.97 4.64
C ASP A 48 -2.12 -4.43 4.69
N TRP A 49 -2.57 -3.86 5.81
CA TRP A 49 -2.49 -2.44 6.13
C TRP A 49 -2.57 -2.18 7.64
N GLY A 50 -1.99 -1.07 8.09
CA GLY A 50 -1.97 -0.74 9.51
C GLY A 50 -1.57 0.70 9.77
N THR A 51 -1.64 1.12 11.03
CA THR A 51 -1.20 2.46 11.48
C THR A 51 0.11 2.41 12.26
N ASP A 52 0.50 1.22 12.73
CA ASP A 52 1.75 0.98 13.45
C ASP A 52 2.85 0.53 12.49
N LEU A 53 4.03 1.15 12.59
CA LEU A 53 5.15 0.87 11.70
C LEU A 53 5.87 -0.42 12.05
N ASP A 54 5.98 -0.77 13.33
CA ASP A 54 6.72 -1.96 13.75
C ASP A 54 5.92 -3.22 13.39
N ASP A 55 4.61 -3.20 13.60
CA ASP A 55 3.75 -4.34 13.29
C ASP A 55 3.64 -4.59 11.78
N ILE A 56 3.48 -3.53 10.97
CA ILE A 56 3.46 -3.69 9.51
C ILE A 56 4.84 -4.10 8.95
N ASN A 57 5.94 -3.71 9.59
CA ASN A 57 7.27 -4.18 9.20
C ASN A 57 7.45 -5.67 9.49
N LYS A 58 7.05 -6.13 10.69
CA LYS A 58 7.05 -7.57 11.00
C LYS A 58 6.23 -8.35 9.98
N ALA A 59 5.03 -7.86 9.64
CA ALA A 59 4.20 -8.47 8.61
C ALA A 59 4.91 -8.50 7.23
N PHE A 60 5.56 -7.39 6.84
CA PHE A 60 6.31 -7.32 5.59
C PHE A 60 7.48 -8.30 5.54
N ASP A 61 8.21 -8.45 6.64
CA ASP A 61 9.34 -9.38 6.72
C ASP A 61 8.85 -10.84 6.65
N LEU A 62 7.71 -11.16 7.29
CA LEU A 62 7.03 -12.45 7.14
C LEU A 62 6.60 -12.73 5.70
N PHE A 63 5.99 -11.76 5.00
CA PHE A 63 5.57 -11.92 3.60
C PHE A 63 6.74 -12.08 2.64
N THR A 64 7.90 -11.51 2.96
CA THR A 64 9.07 -11.49 2.08
C THR A 64 10.11 -12.55 2.42
N GLY A 65 9.86 -13.38 3.44
CA GLY A 65 10.79 -14.40 3.91
C GLY A 65 12.10 -13.81 4.42
N SER A 66 12.05 -12.61 5.00
CA SER A 66 13.20 -11.96 5.66
C SER A 66 13.25 -12.45 7.11
N TYR A 67 13.86 -13.61 7.36
CA TYR A 67 14.22 -14.06 8.70
C TYR A 67 15.70 -13.79 8.96
#